data_AF-A0A937R986-F1
#
_entry.id   AF-A0A937R986-F1
#
_cell.length_a   1.000
_cell.length_b   1.000
_cell.length_c   1.000
_cell.angle_alpha   90.00
_cell.angle_beta   90.00
_cell.angle_gamma   90.00
#
_symmetry.space_group_name_H-M   'P 1'
#
loop_
_entity.id
_entity.type
_entity.pdbx_description
1 polymer ?
#
loop_
_entity_poly.entity_id
_entity_poly.type
_entity_poly.pdbx_seq_one_letter_code
_entity_poly.pdbx_strand_id
1 'polypeptide(L)'
;MRQSQWEAPSKILNYDTLNNYKWVSDFLSLTKLERELREVRREKDRVATLLLSREDYFKRIKLSHNAIEKRRQEGLVGILAEYRQYDDPCQFFQQRIRDPVNHWMDPIPSLDEFKRAVDALPEGKISAKDREKQLATLEKKIVSLDSKLKKLRSDETVKLAKTFVQRWRHAQRQICSACNPFGISLDQCSQRERSAWKDLGIDKYLSETAPYLAHPGQQKGSQELKKTKSMGKKSSILSEGIRLSRAKDEKPGQGYIAANG
;
A
#
# COMPACT_ATOMS: atom_id res chain seq x y z
N MET A 1 8.43 -7.78 -36.26
CA MET A 1 9.09 -7.89 -34.94
C MET A 1 9.69 -6.54 -34.60
N ARG A 2 9.25 -5.88 -33.52
CA ARG A 2 9.89 -4.64 -33.05
C ARG A 2 11.14 -5.07 -32.29
N GLN A 3 12.33 -4.78 -32.83
CA GLN A 3 13.55 -4.82 -32.03
C GLN A 3 13.32 -3.94 -30.81
N SER A 4 13.43 -4.51 -29.62
CA SER A 4 13.58 -3.73 -28.39
C SER A 4 14.83 -2.89 -28.57
N GLN A 5 14.66 -1.64 -28.99
CA GLN A 5 15.75 -0.70 -29.16
C GLN A 5 16.28 -0.39 -27.76
N TRP A 6 17.24 -1.18 -27.30
CA TRP A 6 18.06 -0.80 -26.16
C TRP A 6 18.74 0.50 -26.54
N GLU A 7 18.34 1.57 -25.85
CA GLU A 7 18.84 2.89 -26.11
C GLU A 7 20.34 2.94 -25.74
N ALA A 8 21.13 3.63 -26.57
CA ALA A 8 22.53 3.89 -26.26
C ALA A 8 22.65 4.55 -24.87
N PRO A 9 23.76 4.37 -24.13
CA PRO A 9 23.89 4.91 -22.78
C PRO A 9 23.57 6.40 -22.63
N SER A 10 23.90 7.20 -23.65
CA SER A 10 23.63 8.63 -23.74
C SER A 10 22.14 9.01 -23.88
N LYS A 11 21.26 8.05 -24.13
CA LYS A 11 19.81 8.24 -24.23
C LYS A 11 19.07 7.77 -22.97
N ILE A 12 19.73 6.99 -22.10
CA ILE A 12 19.12 6.55 -20.84
C ILE A 12 19.09 7.73 -19.87
N LEU A 13 17.88 8.24 -19.67
CA LEU A 13 17.61 9.40 -18.82
C LEU A 13 18.30 9.28 -17.45
N ASN A 14 19.18 10.22 -17.13
CA ASN A 14 19.90 10.35 -15.85
C ASN A 14 20.93 9.25 -15.52
N TYR A 15 21.32 8.39 -16.46
CA TYR A 15 22.26 7.31 -16.16
C TYR A 15 23.62 7.83 -15.64
N ASP A 16 24.15 8.92 -16.21
CA ASP A 16 25.43 9.49 -15.80
C ASP A 16 25.46 9.90 -14.32
N THR A 17 24.32 10.33 -13.78
CA THR A 17 24.15 10.66 -12.35
C THR A 17 23.97 9.42 -11.49
N LEU A 18 23.40 8.35 -12.05
CA LEU A 18 22.98 7.15 -11.34
C LEU A 18 23.98 5.98 -11.44
N ASN A 19 25.01 6.08 -12.27
CA ASN A 19 25.99 5.01 -12.52
C ASN A 19 26.82 4.60 -11.29
N ASN A 20 26.81 5.41 -10.22
CA ASN A 20 27.55 5.13 -8.99
C ASN A 20 26.79 4.21 -8.02
N TYR A 21 25.52 3.88 -8.29
CA TYR A 21 24.68 2.98 -7.49
C TYR A 21 24.50 3.33 -5.99
N LYS A 22 25.03 4.46 -5.50
CA LYS A 22 24.91 4.84 -4.08
C LYS A 22 23.45 5.10 -3.69
N TRP A 23 22.67 5.62 -4.63
CA TRP A 23 21.25 5.91 -4.49
C TRP A 23 20.37 4.67 -4.27
N VAL A 24 20.84 3.46 -4.57
CA VAL A 24 20.03 2.24 -4.52
C VAL A 24 19.54 1.97 -3.09
N SER A 25 20.40 2.12 -2.09
CA SER A 25 20.03 1.95 -0.67
C SER A 25 18.96 2.95 -0.24
N ASP A 26 19.13 4.22 -0.62
CA ASP A 26 18.20 5.29 -0.26
C ASP A 26 16.86 5.14 -0.98
N PHE A 27 16.87 4.73 -2.24
CA PHE A 27 15.67 4.42 -3.01
C PHE A 27 14.90 3.21 -2.42
N LEU A 28 15.61 2.14 -2.05
CA LEU A 28 15.00 0.99 -1.38
C LEU A 28 14.41 1.38 -0.02
N SER A 29 15.11 2.21 0.74
CA SER A 29 14.61 2.77 2.00
C SER A 29 13.36 3.62 1.79
N LEU A 30 13.34 4.48 0.76
CA LEU A 30 12.17 5.27 0.37
C LEU A 30 10.97 4.35 0.07
N THR A 31 11.14 3.37 -0.81
CA THR A 31 10.03 2.47 -1.19
C THR A 31 9.50 1.64 -0.01
N LYS A 32 10.38 1.20 0.90
CA LYS A 32 9.99 0.51 2.14
C LYS A 32 9.16 1.42 3.04
N LEU A 33 9.61 2.66 3.27
CA LEU A 33 8.90 3.64 4.08
C LEU A 33 7.56 4.06 3.46
N GLU A 34 7.48 4.21 2.14
CA GLU A 34 6.22 4.52 1.45
C GLU A 34 5.19 3.37 1.58
N ARG A 35 5.65 2.12 1.56
CA ARG A 35 4.80 0.96 1.84
C ARG A 35 4.34 0.96 3.30
N GLU A 36 5.27 1.11 4.24
CA GLU A 36 4.94 1.12 5.67
C GLU A 36 3.95 2.25 6.00
N LEU A 37 4.15 3.45 5.45
CA LEU A 37 3.21 4.56 5.63
C LEU A 37 1.80 4.24 5.12
N ARG A 38 1.69 3.60 3.94
CA ARG A 38 0.39 3.17 3.41
C ARG A 38 -0.28 2.12 4.31
N GLU A 39 0.50 1.18 4.84
CA GLU A 39 0.00 0.16 5.77
C GLU A 39 -0.49 0.80 7.08
N VAL A 40 0.28 1.73 7.66
CA VAL A 40 -0.12 2.44 8.89
C VAL A 40 -1.37 3.30 8.67
N ARG A 41 -1.49 3.98 7.53
CA ARG A 41 -2.70 4.76 7.19
C ARG A 41 -3.92 3.84 7.04
N ARG A 42 -3.79 2.69 6.37
CA ARG A 42 -4.86 1.69 6.29
C ARG A 42 -5.26 1.15 7.66
N GLU A 43 -4.29 0.88 8.53
CA GLU A 43 -4.60 0.43 9.90
C GLU A 43 -5.29 1.54 10.71
N LYS A 44 -4.90 2.81 10.53
CA LYS A 44 -5.60 3.95 11.14
C LYS A 44 -7.06 4.01 10.71
N ASP A 45 -7.34 3.88 9.42
CA ASP A 45 -8.71 3.88 8.89
C ASP A 45 -9.50 2.66 9.42
N ARG A 46 -8.86 1.50 9.51
CA ARG A 46 -9.44 0.30 10.11
C ARG A 46 -9.80 0.50 11.57
N VAL A 47 -8.89 1.04 12.39
CA VAL A 47 -9.13 1.32 13.81
C VAL A 47 -10.23 2.37 14.00
N ALA A 48 -10.27 3.40 13.14
CA ALA A 48 -11.27 4.45 13.21
C ALA A 48 -12.71 3.93 12.97
N THR A 49 -12.85 2.89 12.14
CA THR A 49 -14.13 2.26 11.79
C THR A 49 -14.53 1.13 12.74
N LEU A 50 -13.70 0.76 13.72
CA LEU A 50 -14.07 -0.23 14.73
C LEU A 50 -15.25 0.28 15.56
N LEU A 51 -16.26 -0.60 15.69
CA LEU A 51 -17.40 -0.41 16.57
C LEU A 51 -16.94 -0.36 18.02
N LEU A 52 -17.38 0.67 18.74
CA LEU A 52 -17.17 0.78 20.18
C LEU A 52 -18.01 -0.25 20.92
N SER A 53 -17.59 -0.61 22.14
CA SER A 53 -18.47 -1.30 23.07
C SER A 53 -19.78 -0.52 23.24
N ARG A 54 -20.90 -1.23 23.41
CA ARG A 54 -22.21 -0.58 23.58
C ARG A 54 -22.23 0.40 24.75
N GLU A 55 -21.56 0.05 25.84
CA GLU A 55 -21.43 0.91 27.02
C GLU A 55 -20.75 2.25 26.69
N ASP A 56 -19.60 2.22 26.00
CA ASP A 56 -18.89 3.44 25.66
C ASP A 56 -19.61 4.24 24.57
N TYR A 57 -20.29 3.57 23.66
CA TYR A 57 -21.12 4.22 22.66
C TYR A 57 -22.31 4.94 23.32
N PHE A 58 -23.01 4.30 24.25
CA PHE A 58 -24.09 4.91 25.02
C PHE A 58 -23.60 6.06 25.90
N LYS A 59 -22.43 5.94 26.55
CA LYS A 59 -21.81 7.05 27.29
C LYS A 59 -21.60 8.28 26.39
N ARG A 60 -21.15 8.09 25.15
CA ARG A 60 -21.01 9.20 24.18
C ARG A 60 -22.35 9.83 23.83
N ILE A 61 -23.37 9.02 23.56
CA ILE A 61 -24.73 9.54 23.30
C ILE A 61 -25.23 10.34 24.49
N LYS A 62 -25.07 9.83 25.71
CA LYS A 62 -25.48 10.53 26.94
C LYS A 62 -24.80 11.90 27.08
N LEU A 63 -23.50 12.00 26.78
CA LEU A 63 -22.78 13.27 26.79
C LEU A 63 -23.34 14.25 25.75
N SER A 64 -23.56 13.80 24.51
CA SER A 64 -24.13 14.62 23.45
C SER A 64 -25.56 15.07 23.76
N HIS A 65 -26.39 14.16 24.26
CA HIS A 65 -27.76 14.43 24.68
C HIS A 65 -27.79 15.52 25.76
N ASN A 66 -26.99 15.38 26.82
CA ASN A 66 -26.91 16.39 27.88
C ASN A 66 -26.43 17.75 27.36
N ALA A 67 -25.51 17.77 26.39
CA ALA A 67 -25.03 19.02 25.78
C ALA A 67 -26.09 19.70 24.89
N ILE A 68 -27.00 18.93 24.28
CA ILE A 68 -28.14 19.46 23.51
C ILE A 68 -29.20 19.99 24.47
N GLU A 69 -29.57 19.21 25.49
CA GLU A 69 -30.53 19.64 26.53
C GLU A 69 -30.08 20.91 27.24
N LYS A 70 -28.79 21.02 27.58
CA LYS A 70 -28.23 22.25 28.16
C LYS A 70 -28.39 23.44 27.21
N ARG A 71 -28.06 23.29 25.91
CA ARG A 71 -28.24 24.35 24.91
C ARG A 71 -29.71 24.74 24.75
N ARG A 72 -30.63 23.78 24.83
CA ARG A 72 -32.08 24.03 24.82
C ARG A 72 -32.50 24.86 26.01
N GLN A 73 -32.06 24.49 27.21
CA GLN A 73 -32.34 25.26 28.43
C GLN A 73 -31.78 26.68 28.35
N GLU A 74 -30.54 26.86 27.89
CA GLU A 74 -29.93 28.17 27.70
C GLU A 74 -30.69 29.01 26.67
N GLY A 75 -31.11 28.41 25.55
CA GLY A 75 -31.94 29.05 24.54
C GLY A 75 -33.29 29.49 25.11
N LEU A 76 -33.96 28.61 25.86
CA LEU A 76 -35.23 28.91 26.54
C LEU A 76 -35.08 30.08 27.54
N VAL A 77 -34.00 30.09 28.32
CA VAL A 77 -33.69 31.19 29.24
C VAL A 77 -33.49 32.50 28.46
N GLY A 78 -32.78 32.47 27.33
CA GLY A 78 -32.61 33.63 26.46
C GLY A 78 -33.94 34.18 25.94
N ILE A 79 -34.82 33.30 25.44
CA ILE A 79 -36.16 33.69 24.98
C ILE A 79 -36.96 34.31 26.13
N LEU A 80 -36.98 33.67 27.30
CA LEU A 80 -37.70 34.17 28.48
C LEU A 80 -37.13 35.49 29.01
N ALA A 81 -35.83 35.72 28.86
CA ALA A 81 -35.19 36.98 29.25
C ALA A 81 -35.59 38.14 28.32
N GLU A 82 -35.61 37.91 27.00
CA GLU A 82 -36.12 38.89 26.02
C GLU A 82 -37.63 39.15 26.21
N TYR A 83 -38.36 38.12 26.62
CA TYR A 83 -39.80 38.17 26.83
C TYR A 83 -40.27 39.11 27.95
N ARG A 84 -39.40 39.57 28.88
CA ARG A 84 -39.78 40.57 29.92
C ARG A 84 -40.36 41.89 29.36
N GLN A 85 -40.33 42.08 28.04
CA GLN A 85 -40.76 43.27 27.34
C GLN A 85 -42.11 43.12 26.61
N TYR A 86 -42.79 41.96 26.64
CA TYR A 86 -44.00 41.69 25.83
C TYR A 86 -45.21 41.16 26.65
N ASP A 87 -46.43 41.53 26.23
CA ASP A 87 -47.68 41.25 26.97
C ASP A 87 -48.22 39.80 26.84
N ASP A 88 -47.84 39.02 25.83
CA ASP A 88 -48.26 37.60 25.65
C ASP A 88 -47.06 36.64 25.44
N PRO A 89 -46.75 35.75 26.41
CA PRO A 89 -45.61 34.84 26.34
C PRO A 89 -45.77 33.72 25.35
N CYS A 90 -46.98 33.19 25.22
CA CYS A 90 -47.22 31.98 24.46
C CYS A 90 -47.16 32.28 22.97
N GLN A 91 -47.66 33.45 22.55
CA GLN A 91 -47.63 33.87 21.16
C GLN A 91 -46.20 34.18 20.67
N PHE A 92 -45.38 34.85 21.48
CA PHE A 92 -43.96 35.11 21.18
C PHE A 92 -43.16 33.81 21.06
N PHE A 93 -43.38 32.86 21.98
CA PHE A 93 -42.76 31.54 21.94
C PHE A 93 -43.14 30.77 20.67
N GLN A 94 -44.41 30.76 20.28
CA GLN A 94 -44.89 30.03 19.10
C GLN A 94 -44.26 30.55 17.80
N GLN A 95 -44.05 31.87 17.69
CA GLN A 95 -43.43 32.49 16.52
C GLN A 95 -41.94 32.10 16.40
N ARG A 96 -41.23 32.03 17.52
CA ARG A 96 -39.80 31.70 17.55
C ARG A 96 -39.50 30.21 17.38
N ILE A 97 -40.38 29.33 17.86
CA ILE A 97 -40.31 27.88 17.64
C ILE A 97 -40.54 27.52 16.17
N ARG A 98 -41.41 28.27 15.49
CA ARG A 98 -41.71 28.04 14.07
C ARG A 98 -40.69 28.63 13.10
N ASP A 99 -39.68 29.33 13.61
CA ASP A 99 -38.60 29.86 12.79
C ASP A 99 -37.76 28.67 12.24
N PRO A 100 -37.72 28.47 10.90
CA PRO A 100 -36.97 27.39 10.27
C PRO A 100 -35.46 27.46 10.54
N VAL A 101 -34.95 28.59 11.04
CA VAL A 101 -33.54 28.73 11.42
C VAL A 101 -33.28 28.17 12.83
N ASN A 102 -34.33 27.99 13.66
CA ASN A 102 -34.26 27.61 15.07
C ASN A 102 -34.70 26.15 15.34
N HIS A 103 -34.16 25.19 14.59
CA HIS A 103 -34.37 23.74 14.76
C HIS A 103 -33.91 23.14 16.10
N TRP A 104 -33.33 23.92 17.01
CA TRP A 104 -32.84 23.40 18.30
C TRP A 104 -33.97 23.00 19.26
N MET A 105 -35.22 23.40 18.98
CA MET A 105 -36.41 23.07 19.76
C MET A 105 -37.09 21.75 19.32
N ASP A 106 -36.64 21.10 18.25
CA ASP A 106 -37.24 19.83 17.79
C ASP A 106 -37.07 18.71 18.84
N PRO A 107 -38.13 17.94 19.17
CA PRO A 107 -38.07 16.93 20.21
C PRO A 107 -36.99 15.88 19.90
N ILE A 108 -36.02 15.75 20.81
CA ILE A 108 -35.02 14.68 20.75
C ILE A 108 -35.55 13.43 21.47
N PRO A 109 -35.19 12.21 21.01
CA PRO A 109 -35.53 10.98 21.72
C PRO A 109 -34.97 10.99 23.15
N SER A 110 -35.70 10.32 24.05
CA SER A 110 -35.27 10.12 25.43
C SER A 110 -34.00 9.24 25.52
N LEU A 111 -33.27 9.36 26.64
CA LEU A 111 -32.11 8.50 26.89
C LEU A 111 -32.47 7.00 26.90
N ASP A 112 -33.68 6.64 27.32
CA ASP A 112 -34.14 5.24 27.33
C ASP A 112 -34.44 4.70 25.93
N GLU A 113 -34.93 5.55 25.02
CA GLU A 113 -35.05 5.21 23.60
C GLU A 113 -33.68 5.02 22.96
N PHE A 114 -32.74 5.93 23.23
CA PHE A 114 -31.36 5.76 22.79
C PHE A 114 -30.72 4.49 23.35
N LYS A 115 -30.94 4.17 24.63
CA LYS A 115 -30.41 2.95 25.24
C LYS A 115 -30.91 1.69 24.53
N ARG A 116 -32.23 1.60 24.30
CA ARG A 116 -32.84 0.48 23.55
C ARG A 116 -32.29 0.37 22.14
N ALA A 117 -32.07 1.50 21.46
CA ALA A 117 -31.48 1.53 20.13
C ALA A 117 -30.01 1.04 20.14
N VAL A 118 -29.21 1.43 21.14
CA VAL A 118 -27.82 0.98 21.30
C VAL A 118 -27.75 -0.51 21.60
N ASP A 119 -28.64 -1.01 22.46
CA ASP A 119 -28.71 -2.43 22.82
C ASP A 119 -29.01 -3.32 21.59
N ALA A 120 -29.73 -2.78 20.59
CA ALA A 120 -30.02 -3.45 19.32
C ALA A 120 -28.85 -3.43 18.30
N LEU A 121 -27.82 -2.59 18.50
CA LEU A 121 -26.66 -2.53 17.61
C LEU A 121 -25.73 -3.75 17.80
N PRO A 122 -24.94 -4.14 16.78
CA PRO A 122 -23.89 -5.14 16.94
C PRO A 122 -22.85 -4.72 18.01
N GLU A 123 -22.43 -5.67 18.85
CA GLU A 123 -21.46 -5.41 19.92
C GLU A 123 -20.06 -5.13 19.37
N GLY A 124 -19.50 -3.98 19.72
CA GLY A 124 -18.11 -3.64 19.44
C GLY A 124 -17.15 -4.13 20.52
N LYS A 125 -15.91 -4.44 20.12
CA LYS A 125 -14.91 -5.05 21.02
C LYS A 125 -13.90 -4.06 21.60
N ILE A 126 -13.94 -2.79 21.18
CA ILE A 126 -12.94 -1.80 21.58
C ILE A 126 -13.57 -0.71 22.46
N SER A 127 -12.89 -0.35 23.53
CA SER A 127 -13.29 0.81 24.35
C SER A 127 -12.99 2.11 23.61
N ALA A 128 -13.69 3.19 23.95
CA ALA A 128 -13.43 4.51 23.39
C ALA A 128 -12.00 4.97 23.66
N LYS A 129 -11.50 4.70 24.88
CA LYS A 129 -10.15 5.06 25.32
C LYS A 129 -9.07 4.27 24.58
N ASP A 130 -9.26 2.97 24.38
CA ASP A 130 -8.29 2.14 23.66
C ASP A 130 -8.23 2.50 22.18
N ARG A 131 -9.39 2.78 21.56
CA ARG A 131 -9.44 3.26 20.19
C ARG A 131 -8.68 4.58 20.02
N GLU A 132 -8.90 5.53 20.93
CA GLU A 132 -8.19 6.81 20.92
C GLU A 132 -6.67 6.64 21.12
N LYS A 133 -6.25 5.78 22.06
CA LYS A 133 -4.83 5.46 22.29
C LYS A 133 -4.18 4.82 21.06
N GLN A 134 -4.87 3.88 20.41
CA GLN A 134 -4.38 3.27 19.17
C GLN A 134 -4.26 4.29 18.04
N LEU A 135 -5.28 5.12 17.83
CA LEU A 135 -5.26 6.19 16.83
C LEU A 135 -4.12 7.19 17.08
N ALA A 136 -3.92 7.62 18.32
CA ALA A 136 -2.82 8.52 18.69
C ALA A 136 -1.44 7.89 18.44
N THR A 137 -1.30 6.58 18.69
CA THR A 137 -0.05 5.84 18.41
C THR A 137 0.21 5.75 16.90
N LEU A 138 -0.81 5.43 16.11
CA LEU A 138 -0.73 5.38 14.66
C LEU A 138 -0.42 6.76 14.07
N GLU A 139 -1.02 7.83 14.60
CA GLU A 139 -0.75 9.21 14.16
C GLU A 139 0.71 9.61 14.41
N LYS A 140 1.24 9.33 15.61
CA LYS A 140 2.67 9.56 15.91
C LYS A 140 3.58 8.79 14.95
N LYS A 141 3.20 7.55 14.60
CA LYS A 141 3.95 6.73 13.63
C LYS A 141 3.88 7.34 12.23
N ILE A 142 2.71 7.82 11.78
CA ILE A 142 2.54 8.52 10.50
C ILE A 142 3.45 9.75 10.44
N VAL A 143 3.40 10.62 11.46
CA VAL A 143 4.25 11.83 11.53
C VAL A 143 5.74 11.47 11.47
N SER A 144 6.16 10.45 12.22
CA SER A 144 7.54 9.97 12.18
C SER A 144 7.95 9.47 10.78
N LEU A 145 7.12 8.65 10.13
CA LEU A 145 7.38 8.13 8.79
C LEU A 145 7.39 9.23 7.73
N ASP A 146 6.43 10.17 7.77
CA ASP A 146 6.38 11.31 6.86
C ASP A 146 7.62 12.20 7.00
N SER A 147 8.13 12.40 8.23
CA SER A 147 9.38 13.15 8.44
C SER A 147 10.60 12.46 7.81
N LYS A 148 10.71 11.13 7.93
CA LYS A 148 11.77 10.33 7.30
C LYS A 148 11.66 10.36 5.77
N LEU A 149 10.44 10.22 5.25
CA LEU A 149 10.16 10.31 3.82
C LEU A 149 10.49 11.67 3.24
N LYS A 150 10.19 12.77 3.96
CA LYS A 150 10.49 14.13 3.50
C LYS A 150 11.98 14.32 3.25
N LYS A 151 12.84 13.79 4.13
CA LYS A 151 14.31 13.84 3.98
C LYS A 151 14.81 13.07 2.76
N LEU A 152 14.25 11.88 2.50
CA LEU A 152 14.64 11.07 1.33
C LEU A 152 14.07 11.63 0.01
N ARG A 153 12.86 12.21 0.04
CA ARG A 153 12.22 12.81 -1.13
C ARG A 153 12.87 14.13 -1.57
N SER A 154 13.56 14.83 -0.66
CA SER A 154 14.33 16.02 -1.02
C SER A 154 15.62 15.71 -1.78
N ASP A 155 16.13 14.48 -1.71
CA ASP A 155 17.31 14.06 -2.47
C ASP A 155 16.96 13.94 -3.96
N GLU A 156 17.60 14.78 -4.78
CA GLU A 156 17.39 14.81 -6.21
C GLU A 156 17.77 13.48 -6.88
N THR A 157 18.84 12.83 -6.41
CA THR A 157 19.30 11.53 -6.92
C THR A 157 18.22 10.46 -6.77
N VAL A 158 17.52 10.47 -5.63
CA VAL A 158 16.43 9.53 -5.35
C VAL A 158 15.20 9.81 -6.23
N LYS A 159 14.91 11.08 -6.54
CA LYS A 159 13.83 11.43 -7.48
C LYS A 159 14.15 10.93 -8.89
N LEU A 160 15.37 11.18 -9.38
CA LEU A 160 15.81 10.70 -10.69
C LEU A 160 15.77 9.17 -10.76
N ALA A 161 16.23 8.51 -9.69
CA ALA A 161 16.19 7.06 -9.54
C ALA A 161 14.78 6.48 -9.67
N LYS A 162 13.74 7.15 -9.15
CA LYS A 162 12.36 6.69 -9.24
C LYS A 162 11.89 6.54 -10.70
N THR A 163 12.08 7.58 -11.50
CA THR A 163 11.70 7.57 -12.92
C THR A 163 12.55 6.56 -13.71
N PHE A 164 13.84 6.52 -13.42
CA PHE A 164 14.77 5.57 -14.02
C PHE A 164 14.37 4.12 -13.77
N VAL A 165 14.20 3.74 -12.50
CA VAL A 165 13.82 2.37 -12.10
C VAL A 165 12.47 1.97 -12.67
N GLN A 166 11.51 2.89 -12.76
CA GLN A 166 10.21 2.62 -13.38
C GLN A 166 10.34 2.26 -14.87
N ARG A 167 11.06 3.07 -15.64
CA ARG A 167 11.31 2.81 -17.07
C ARG A 167 12.07 1.50 -17.27
N TRP A 168 13.09 1.28 -16.46
CA TRP A 168 13.89 0.07 -16.55
C TRP A 168 13.09 -1.19 -16.19
N ARG A 169 12.29 -1.17 -15.11
CA ARG A 169 11.35 -2.27 -14.80
C ARG A 169 10.35 -2.54 -15.92
N HIS A 170 9.90 -1.51 -16.62
CA HIS A 170 9.04 -1.68 -17.78
C HIS A 170 9.76 -2.40 -18.92
N ALA A 171 11.03 -2.04 -19.19
CA ALA A 171 11.87 -2.74 -20.17
C ALA A 171 12.13 -4.21 -19.80
N GLN A 172 12.37 -4.51 -18.51
CA GLN A 172 12.56 -5.90 -18.04
C GLN A 172 11.34 -6.80 -18.32
N ARG A 173 10.12 -6.24 -18.35
CA ARG A 173 8.90 -7.00 -18.68
C ARG A 173 8.83 -7.46 -20.13
N GLN A 174 9.70 -6.96 -20.99
CA GLN A 174 9.75 -7.31 -22.41
C GLN A 174 10.79 -8.38 -22.72
N ILE A 175 11.48 -8.91 -21.70
CA ILE A 175 12.56 -9.89 -21.85
C ILE A 175 12.43 -11.00 -20.80
N CYS A 176 13.03 -12.16 -21.09
CA CYS A 176 13.03 -13.33 -20.19
C CYS A 176 14.32 -13.52 -19.40
N SER A 177 15.28 -12.59 -19.52
CA SER A 177 16.55 -12.62 -18.79
C SER A 177 16.88 -11.27 -18.21
N ALA A 178 17.31 -11.26 -16.95
CA ALA A 178 17.70 -10.05 -16.26
C ALA A 178 18.89 -9.39 -16.94
N CYS A 179 18.77 -8.09 -17.22
CA CYS A 179 19.83 -7.30 -17.84
C CYS A 179 19.94 -5.92 -17.19
N ASN A 180 21.10 -5.31 -17.33
CA ASN A 180 21.28 -3.92 -16.91
C ASN A 180 20.49 -2.97 -17.84
N PRO A 181 20.47 -1.66 -17.55
CA PRO A 181 19.75 -0.67 -18.35
C PRO A 181 20.12 -0.64 -19.84
N PHE A 182 21.31 -1.13 -20.21
CA PHE A 182 21.81 -1.18 -21.59
C PHE A 182 21.50 -2.49 -22.32
N GLY A 183 20.75 -3.40 -21.70
CA GLY A 183 20.50 -4.70 -22.29
C GLY A 183 21.65 -5.70 -22.13
N ILE A 184 22.70 -5.38 -21.36
CA ILE A 184 23.79 -6.31 -21.06
C ILE A 184 23.33 -7.26 -19.97
N SER A 185 23.52 -8.56 -20.18
CA SER A 185 23.17 -9.57 -19.19
C SER A 185 23.93 -9.33 -17.87
N LEU A 186 23.27 -9.56 -16.73
CA LEU A 186 23.84 -9.26 -15.40
C LEU A 186 25.09 -10.09 -15.06
N ASP A 187 25.24 -11.27 -15.67
CA ASP A 187 26.41 -12.14 -15.56
C ASP A 187 27.67 -11.50 -16.18
N GLN A 188 27.50 -10.60 -17.14
CA GLN A 188 28.57 -9.84 -17.79
C GLN A 188 28.84 -8.49 -17.09
N CYS A 189 28.00 -8.10 -16.14
CA CYS A 189 28.17 -6.86 -15.38
C CYS A 189 29.17 -7.03 -14.22
N SER A 190 29.73 -5.91 -13.76
CA SER A 190 30.59 -5.89 -12.57
C SER A 190 29.84 -6.38 -11.32
N GLN A 191 30.56 -6.91 -10.33
CA GLN A 191 29.93 -7.44 -9.10
C GLN A 191 29.08 -6.38 -8.38
N ARG A 192 29.55 -5.13 -8.33
CA ARG A 192 28.84 -4.00 -7.72
C ARG A 192 27.52 -3.71 -8.42
N GLU A 193 27.56 -3.65 -9.74
CA GLU A 193 26.40 -3.42 -10.59
C GLU A 193 25.38 -4.57 -10.48
N ARG A 194 25.85 -5.81 -10.57
CA ARG A 194 25.02 -7.01 -10.40
C ARG A 194 24.30 -7.00 -9.05
N SER A 195 25.00 -6.62 -7.98
CA SER A 195 24.44 -6.57 -6.62
C SER A 195 23.38 -5.49 -6.51
N ALA A 196 23.68 -4.27 -6.98
CA ALA A 196 22.73 -3.15 -7.01
C ALA A 196 21.44 -3.49 -7.77
N TRP A 197 21.56 -4.13 -8.93
CA TRP A 197 20.43 -4.55 -9.75
C TRP A 197 19.61 -5.68 -9.11
N LYS A 198 20.30 -6.63 -8.48
CA LYS A 198 19.65 -7.70 -7.72
C LYS A 198 18.85 -7.16 -6.53
N ASP A 199 19.40 -6.20 -5.79
CA ASP A 199 18.71 -5.57 -4.64
C ASP A 199 17.43 -4.83 -5.06
N LEU A 200 17.42 -4.26 -6.27
CA LEU A 200 16.23 -3.64 -6.86
C LEU A 200 15.14 -4.65 -7.29
N GLY A 201 15.46 -5.94 -7.24
CA GLY A 201 14.55 -7.05 -7.43
C GLY A 201 14.05 -7.19 -8.86
N ILE A 202 14.93 -7.03 -9.84
CA ILE A 202 14.54 -6.99 -11.26
C ILE A 202 14.00 -8.30 -11.81
N ASP A 203 14.42 -9.43 -11.25
CA ASP A 203 13.96 -10.76 -11.66
C ASP A 203 12.43 -10.89 -11.55
N LYS A 204 11.80 -10.13 -10.65
CA LYS A 204 10.35 -10.09 -10.44
C LYS A 204 9.57 -9.45 -11.60
N TYR A 205 10.26 -8.81 -12.53
CA TYR A 205 9.67 -8.08 -13.64
C TYR A 205 9.97 -8.71 -14.98
N LEU A 206 10.57 -9.90 -15.02
CA LEU A 206 10.81 -10.63 -16.27
C LEU A 206 9.51 -11.23 -16.80
N SER A 207 9.44 -11.40 -18.12
CA SER A 207 8.35 -12.13 -18.76
C SER A 207 8.79 -13.56 -19.06
N GLU A 208 7.96 -14.52 -18.63
CA GLU A 208 8.20 -15.95 -18.88
C GLU A 208 8.11 -16.33 -20.37
N THR A 209 7.39 -15.52 -21.16
CA THR A 209 7.09 -15.80 -22.58
C THR A 209 7.84 -14.89 -23.55
N ALA A 210 8.63 -13.94 -23.04
CA ALA A 210 9.36 -13.00 -23.87
C ALA A 210 10.60 -13.64 -24.52
N PRO A 211 11.03 -13.14 -25.69
CA PRO A 211 12.26 -13.60 -26.32
C PRO A 211 13.50 -13.21 -25.48
N TYR A 212 14.55 -14.04 -25.58
CA TYR A 212 15.85 -13.74 -24.97
C TYR A 212 16.53 -12.62 -25.79
N LEU A 213 16.62 -11.42 -25.21
CA LEU A 213 17.07 -10.20 -25.90
C LEU A 213 18.24 -9.50 -25.19
N ALA A 214 18.95 -10.20 -24.29
CA ALA A 214 20.17 -9.65 -23.71
C ALA A 214 21.25 -9.56 -24.80
N HIS A 215 21.86 -8.39 -24.99
CA HIS A 215 23.00 -8.23 -25.87
C HIS A 215 24.16 -9.09 -25.34
N PRO A 216 24.76 -9.97 -26.17
CA PRO A 216 26.08 -10.49 -25.84
C PRO A 216 27.02 -9.29 -25.86
N GLY A 217 27.57 -8.92 -24.70
CA GLY A 217 28.50 -7.80 -24.59
C GLY A 217 29.62 -7.92 -25.61
N GLN A 218 30.08 -6.77 -26.13
CA GLN A 218 31.22 -6.70 -27.04
C GLN A 218 32.45 -7.36 -26.40
N GLN A 219 32.72 -8.62 -26.75
CA GLN A 219 34.04 -9.23 -26.55
C GLN A 219 35.01 -8.56 -27.53
N LYS A 220 35.62 -7.44 -27.12
CA LYS A 220 36.92 -7.05 -27.66
C LYS A 220 37.99 -7.62 -26.73
N GLY A 221 38.71 -8.63 -27.23
CA GLY A 221 39.99 -9.07 -26.68
C GLY A 221 39.93 -10.29 -25.77
N SER A 222 39.72 -11.48 -26.36
CA SER A 222 40.36 -12.74 -25.93
C SER A 222 40.12 -13.81 -27.01
N GLN A 223 40.53 -13.50 -28.24
CA GLN A 223 40.93 -14.55 -29.19
C GLN A 223 42.44 -14.71 -29.06
N GLU A 224 42.88 -15.47 -28.06
CA GLU A 224 44.12 -16.23 -28.13
C GLU A 224 44.07 -17.32 -27.07
N LEU A 225 44.58 -18.52 -27.40
CA LEU A 225 44.54 -19.78 -26.62
C LEU A 225 43.35 -20.71 -26.87
N LYS A 226 43.14 -21.13 -28.13
CA LYS A 226 42.87 -22.55 -28.45
C LYS A 226 43.56 -22.98 -29.75
N LYS A 227 44.89 -23.02 -29.71
CA LYS A 227 45.71 -23.88 -30.57
C LYS A 227 46.59 -24.75 -29.68
N THR A 228 46.04 -25.87 -29.22
CA THR A 228 46.75 -27.14 -29.04
C THR A 228 45.72 -28.25 -29.04
N LYS A 229 45.55 -28.88 -30.20
CA LYS A 229 44.90 -30.18 -30.35
C LYS A 229 46.01 -31.23 -30.41
N SER A 230 45.75 -32.40 -29.83
CA SER A 230 46.38 -33.69 -30.11
C SER A 230 47.61 -34.08 -29.26
N MET A 231 47.41 -35.00 -28.31
CA MET A 231 47.83 -36.42 -28.49
C MET A 231 47.40 -37.32 -27.31
N GLY A 232 46.68 -38.42 -27.63
CA GLY A 232 46.59 -39.72 -26.91
C GLY A 232 46.06 -39.72 -25.46
N LYS A 233 45.44 -40.76 -24.89
CA LYS A 233 45.18 -42.16 -25.26
C LYS A 233 44.07 -42.68 -24.31
N LYS A 234 43.13 -43.43 -24.89
CA LYS A 234 42.47 -44.70 -24.46
C LYS A 234 42.07 -45.00 -23.00
N SER A 235 40.89 -45.65 -22.90
CA SER A 235 40.44 -46.68 -21.93
C SER A 235 39.76 -46.16 -20.64
N SER A 236 38.66 -46.68 -20.07
CA SER A 236 37.78 -47.86 -20.28
C SER A 236 36.35 -47.49 -19.83
N ILE A 237 35.28 -47.87 -20.53
CA ILE A 237 34.37 -49.02 -20.28
C ILE A 237 34.02 -49.28 -18.79
N LEU A 238 32.71 -49.16 -18.49
CA LEU A 238 31.79 -50.00 -17.67
C LEU A 238 30.56 -49.12 -17.35
N SER A 239 29.44 -49.12 -18.07
CA SER A 239 28.32 -50.08 -18.19
C SER A 239 27.56 -50.41 -16.90
N GLU A 240 26.23 -50.44 -17.04
CA GLU A 240 25.16 -50.89 -16.12
C GLU A 240 24.53 -49.80 -15.22
N GLY A 241 23.21 -49.60 -15.18
CA GLY A 241 22.11 -50.29 -15.85
C GLY A 241 20.72 -49.74 -15.46
N ILE A 242 19.72 -50.13 -16.27
CA ILE A 242 18.33 -50.53 -15.90
C ILE A 242 17.36 -49.37 -15.48
N ARG A 243 16.40 -48.97 -16.35
CA ARG A 243 14.98 -49.46 -16.50
C ARG A 243 14.11 -49.19 -15.23
N LEU A 244 12.84 -48.79 -15.23
CA LEU A 244 11.71 -48.83 -16.19
C LEU A 244 10.47 -48.10 -15.58
N SER A 245 9.53 -47.66 -16.45
CA SER A 245 8.05 -47.51 -16.28
C SER A 245 7.46 -46.57 -15.19
N ARG A 246 6.51 -45.64 -15.41
CA ARG A 246 5.24 -45.53 -16.20
C ARG A 246 4.00 -46.08 -15.47
N ALA A 247 3.12 -45.16 -15.03
CA ALA A 247 1.64 -45.22 -14.87
C ALA A 247 1.21 -43.76 -14.55
N LYS A 248 0.35 -42.99 -15.23
CA LYS A 248 -0.98 -43.13 -15.87
C LYS A 248 -2.15 -43.42 -14.92
N ASP A 249 -3.20 -42.62 -15.16
CA ASP A 249 -4.61 -42.71 -14.72
C ASP A 249 -4.90 -42.08 -13.34
N GLU A 250 -5.91 -41.25 -13.08
CA GLU A 250 -7.20 -40.98 -13.75
C GLU A 250 -7.79 -39.62 -13.29
N LYS A 251 -8.75 -39.05 -14.06
CA LYS A 251 -9.51 -37.81 -13.78
C LYS A 251 -10.84 -38.13 -13.00
N PRO A 252 -11.94 -37.35 -13.11
CA PRO A 252 -12.34 -36.25 -12.22
C PRO A 252 -13.70 -36.52 -11.50
N GLY A 253 -13.91 -35.94 -10.32
CA GLY A 253 -15.20 -35.97 -9.63
C GLY A 253 -16.01 -34.69 -9.88
N GLN A 254 -17.04 -34.77 -10.73
CA GLN A 254 -18.20 -33.86 -10.76
C GLN A 254 -19.15 -34.18 -9.60
N GLY A 255 -19.89 -33.18 -9.11
CA GLY A 255 -21.00 -33.38 -8.17
C GLY A 255 -21.69 -32.08 -7.76
N TYR A 256 -22.74 -31.73 -8.49
CA TYR A 256 -23.74 -30.69 -8.21
C TYR A 256 -24.43 -30.87 -6.84
N ILE A 257 -24.99 -29.78 -6.28
CA ILE A 257 -26.45 -29.61 -6.04
C ILE A 257 -26.70 -28.17 -5.52
N ALA A 258 -27.65 -27.51 -6.18
CA ALA A 258 -28.27 -26.25 -5.79
C ALA A 258 -29.42 -26.51 -4.80
N ALA A 259 -29.72 -25.56 -3.93
CA ALA A 259 -31.05 -25.41 -3.36
C ALA A 259 -31.33 -23.92 -3.06
N ASN A 260 -32.36 -23.42 -3.74
CA ASN A 260 -33.03 -22.15 -3.46
C ASN A 260 -33.81 -22.24 -2.14
N GLY A 261 -33.92 -21.08 -1.49
CA GLY A 261 -34.88 -20.73 -0.45
C GLY A 261 -34.84 -19.22 -0.27
#